data_AF-M4GYI6-F1
#
_entry.id   AF-M4GYI6-F1
#
_cell.length_a   1.000
_cell.length_b   1.000
_cell.length_c   1.000
_cell.angle_alpha   90.00
_cell.angle_beta   90.00
_cell.angle_gamma   90.00
#
_symmetry.space_group_name_H-M   'P 1'
#
loop_
_entity.id
_entity.type
_entity.pdbx_description
1 polymer ?
#
loop_
_entity_poly.entity_id
_entity_poly.type
_entity_poly.pdbx_seq_one_letter_code
_entity_poly.pdbx_strand_id
1 'polypeptide(L)'
;ESRQLNVQRLKEYKSKLILFPRKQSKPGKHDATAEEMKVATQLKGIIMPIKRSKHHEKSRVPTEAEKKYQAYVHLRQAKAKARLWGKRAKKAKEAAESMEAQAPKKA
;
A
#
# COMPACT_ATOMS: atom_id res chain seq x y z
N GLU A 1 0.05 -3.46 -1.86
CA GLU A 1 1.47 -3.06 -1.69
C GLU A 1 2.07 -3.53 -0.37
N SER A 2 1.60 -3.05 0.79
CA SER A 2 2.19 -3.41 2.11
C SER A 2 2.21 -4.92 2.42
N ARG A 3 1.11 -5.65 2.12
CA ARG A 3 1.03 -7.10 2.36
C ARG A 3 2.08 -7.89 1.58
N GLN A 4 2.27 -7.57 0.30
CA GLN A 4 3.24 -8.26 -0.55
C GLN A 4 4.67 -8.05 -0.05
N LEU A 5 5.01 -6.81 0.34
CA LEU A 5 6.32 -6.49 0.92
C LEU A 5 6.58 -7.28 2.22
N ASN A 6 5.59 -7.38 3.10
CA ASN A 6 5.72 -8.13 4.34
C ASN A 6 5.87 -9.65 4.08
N VAL A 7 5.12 -10.19 3.13
CA VAL A 7 5.26 -11.60 2.73
C VAL A 7 6.65 -11.87 2.16
N GLN A 8 7.17 -11.00 1.29
CA GLN A 8 8.52 -11.13 0.75
C GLN A 8 9.58 -11.09 1.85
N ARG A 9 9.46 -10.14 2.80
CA ARG A 9 10.35 -10.02 3.96
C ARG A 9 10.35 -11.28 4.83
N LEU A 10 9.18 -11.87 5.09
CA LEU A 10 9.08 -13.12 5.87
C LEU A 10 9.68 -14.31 5.13
N LYS A 11 9.51 -14.38 3.81
CA LYS A 11 10.16 -15.42 2.99
C LYS A 11 11.68 -15.30 3.04
N GLU A 12 12.21 -14.09 2.90
CA GLU A 12 13.64 -13.82 3.00
C GLU A 12 14.21 -14.08 4.40
N TYR A 13 13.44 -13.76 5.46
CA TYR A 13 13.82 -14.11 6.82
C TYR A 13 13.88 -15.63 7.00
N LYS A 14 12.86 -16.34 6.54
CA LYS A 14 12.79 -17.81 6.64
C LYS A 14 13.93 -18.49 5.87
N SER A 15 14.37 -17.95 4.73
CA SER A 15 15.52 -18.51 4.00
C SER A 15 16.86 -18.25 4.68
N LYS A 16 16.96 -17.22 5.53
CA LYS A 16 18.18 -16.87 6.29
C LYS A 16 18.21 -17.47 7.70
N LEU A 17 17.08 -18.02 8.16
CA LEU A 17 16.95 -18.58 9.49
C LEU A 17 17.56 -19.99 9.53
N ILE A 18 18.60 -20.17 10.34
CA ILE A 18 19.16 -21.49 10.66
C ILE A 18 18.46 -21.99 11.94
N LEU A 19 17.60 -23.00 11.81
CA LEU A 19 16.88 -23.58 12.95
C LEU A 19 17.63 -24.80 13.48
N PHE A 20 18.17 -24.71 14.69
CA PHE A 20 18.84 -25.84 15.31
C PHE A 20 17.83 -26.89 15.80
N PRO A 21 18.12 -28.20 15.61
CA PRO A 21 17.27 -29.26 16.11
C PRO A 21 17.22 -29.26 17.64
N ARG A 22 16.03 -29.49 18.22
CA ARG A 22 15.89 -29.60 19.69
C ARG A 22 16.70 -30.77 20.26
N LYS A 23 16.84 -31.84 19.48
CA LYS A 23 17.68 -33.00 19.80
C LYS A 23 18.53 -33.36 18.60
N GLN A 24 19.85 -33.27 18.73
CA GLN A 24 20.79 -33.50 17.62
C GLN A 24 20.66 -34.90 16.99
N SER A 25 20.25 -35.91 17.76
CA SER A 25 20.05 -37.27 17.26
C SER A 25 18.74 -37.49 16.50
N LYS A 26 17.81 -36.53 16.51
CA LYS A 26 16.52 -36.61 15.81
C LYS A 26 16.19 -35.25 15.18
N PRO A 27 16.90 -34.85 14.10
CA PRO A 27 16.55 -33.63 13.37
C PRO A 27 15.20 -33.80 12.68
N GLY A 28 14.35 -32.77 12.78
CA GLY A 28 13.07 -32.65 12.09
C GLY A 28 13.21 -32.10 10.67
N LYS A 29 12.09 -32.08 9.93
CA LYS A 29 12.04 -31.67 8.51
C LYS A 29 12.46 -30.21 8.24
N HIS A 30 12.41 -29.36 9.25
CA HIS A 30 12.73 -27.93 9.13
C HIS A 30 13.99 -27.54 9.89
N ASP A 31 14.73 -28.52 10.40
CA ASP A 31 15.97 -28.29 11.14
C ASP A 31 17.15 -28.17 10.16
N ALA A 32 18.16 -27.42 10.57
CA ALA A 32 19.36 -27.17 9.81
C ALA A 32 20.23 -28.44 9.72
N THR A 33 20.95 -28.55 8.61
CA THR A 33 21.94 -29.62 8.40
C THR A 33 23.19 -29.39 9.25
N ALA A 34 23.99 -30.45 9.45
CA ALA A 34 25.23 -30.35 10.23
C ALA A 34 26.24 -29.36 9.65
N GLU A 35 26.20 -29.10 8.35
CA GLU A 35 27.07 -28.15 7.66
C GLU A 35 26.63 -26.71 7.93
N GLU A 36 25.34 -26.42 7.79
CA GLU A 36 24.76 -25.10 8.10
C GLU A 36 24.96 -24.73 9.58
N MET A 37 24.84 -25.70 10.48
CA MET A 37 25.07 -25.50 11.91
C MET A 37 26.51 -25.12 12.23
N LYS A 38 27.50 -25.60 11.48
CA LYS A 38 28.93 -25.26 11.69
C LYS A 38 29.27 -23.85 11.22
N VAL A 39 28.62 -23.39 10.15
CA VAL A 39 28.83 -22.05 9.57
C VAL A 39 28.00 -20.98 10.31
N ALA A 40 27.02 -21.40 11.12
CA ALA A 40 26.17 -20.50 11.87
C ALA A 40 26.99 -19.57 12.78
N THR A 41 26.83 -18.27 12.59
CA THR A 41 27.45 -17.22 13.40
C THR A 41 26.40 -16.23 13.88
N GLN A 42 26.66 -15.60 15.03
CA GLN A 42 25.75 -14.59 15.56
C GLN A 42 25.87 -13.29 14.78
N LEU A 43 24.78 -12.86 14.15
CA LEU A 43 24.69 -11.53 13.55
C LEU A 43 24.54 -10.48 14.65
N LYS A 44 25.49 -9.54 14.73
CA LYS A 44 25.45 -8.40 15.65
C LYS A 44 24.68 -7.25 15.01
N GLY A 45 23.76 -6.64 15.75
CA GLY A 45 22.96 -5.49 15.30
C GLY A 45 21.51 -5.84 14.94
N ILE A 46 20.86 -4.97 14.17
CA ILE A 46 19.44 -5.10 13.81
C ILE A 46 19.27 -6.13 12.70
N ILE A 47 18.45 -7.15 12.94
CA ILE A 47 18.13 -8.19 11.97
C ILE A 47 17.27 -7.58 10.84
N MET A 48 17.76 -7.69 9.60
CA MET A 48 17.12 -7.16 8.39
C MET A 48 16.66 -5.69 8.52
N PRO A 49 17.57 -4.71 8.57
CA PRO A 49 17.22 -3.31 8.74
C PRO A 49 16.21 -2.81 7.68
N ILE A 50 15.18 -2.08 8.10
CA ILE A 50 14.19 -1.50 7.18
C ILE A 50 14.81 -0.26 6.53
N LYS A 51 15.07 -0.35 5.22
CA LYS A 51 15.54 0.79 4.42
C LYS A 51 14.35 1.44 3.74
N ARG A 52 14.20 2.75 3.92
CA ARG A 52 13.23 3.56 3.16
C ARG A 52 13.88 3.95 1.84
N SER A 53 13.77 3.11 0.82
CA SER A 53 14.17 3.49 -0.53
C SER A 53 13.18 4.52 -1.09
N LYS A 54 13.71 5.56 -1.72
CA LYS A 54 12.92 6.50 -2.53
C LYS A 54 13.20 6.17 -3.99
N HIS A 55 12.14 6.02 -4.77
CA HIS A 55 12.28 5.90 -6.21
C HIS A 55 12.58 7.28 -6.79
N HIS A 56 13.71 7.42 -7.50
CA HIS A 56 14.03 8.63 -8.25
C HIS A 56 13.82 8.34 -9.73
N GLU A 57 12.85 9.02 -10.32
CA GLU A 57 12.61 8.95 -11.76
C GLU A 57 13.67 9.73 -12.52
N LYS A 58 14.05 9.24 -13.70
CA LYS A 58 14.94 9.95 -14.63
C LYS A 58 14.18 11.13 -15.25
N SER A 59 14.92 12.16 -15.66
CA SER A 59 14.36 13.27 -16.42
C SER A 59 13.74 12.77 -17.72
N ARG A 60 12.53 13.25 -18.01
CA ARG A 60 11.81 12.95 -19.24
C ARG A 60 11.20 14.23 -19.81
N VAL A 61 10.97 14.24 -21.12
CA VAL A 61 10.29 15.35 -21.78
C VAL A 61 8.82 15.37 -21.33
N PRO A 62 8.29 16.54 -20.89
CA PRO A 62 6.88 16.64 -20.49
C PRO A 62 5.93 16.41 -21.66
N THR A 63 4.86 15.67 -21.41
CA THR A 63 3.79 15.41 -22.39
C THR A 63 2.90 16.65 -22.58
N GLU A 64 2.18 16.73 -23.71
CA GLU A 64 1.27 17.85 -23.95
C GLU A 64 0.13 17.94 -22.91
N ALA A 65 -0.34 16.79 -22.42
CA ALA A 65 -1.38 16.72 -21.39
C ALA A 65 -0.89 17.33 -20.07
N GLU A 66 0.36 17.06 -19.68
CA GLU A 66 0.99 17.63 -18.48
C GLU A 66 1.17 19.14 -18.60
N LYS A 67 1.50 19.65 -19.79
CA LYS A 67 1.62 21.09 -20.04
C LYS A 67 0.28 21.83 -19.95
N LYS A 68 -0.81 21.19 -20.41
CA LYS A 68 -2.17 21.76 -20.36
C LYS A 68 -2.80 21.63 -18.97
N TYR A 69 -2.24 20.82 -18.08
CA TYR A 69 -2.78 20.57 -16.75
C TYR A 69 -2.59 21.78 -15.81
N GLN A 70 -3.69 22.39 -15.40
CA GLN A 70 -3.71 23.50 -14.44
C GLN A 70 -3.72 23.00 -12.99
N ALA A 71 -2.55 22.63 -12.46
CA ALA A 71 -2.41 22.04 -11.13
C ALA A 71 -3.01 22.90 -10.00
N TYR A 72 -2.77 24.21 -10.03
CA TYR A 72 -3.27 25.14 -9.01
C TYR A 72 -4.81 25.17 -8.96
N VAL A 73 -5.44 25.29 -10.13
CA VAL A 73 -6.90 25.32 -10.26
C VAL A 73 -7.50 23.99 -9.82
N HIS A 74 -6.90 22.87 -10.23
CA HIS A 74 -7.36 21.53 -9.84
C HIS A 74 -7.36 21.34 -8.32
N LEU A 75 -6.28 21.72 -7.62
CA LEU A 75 -6.20 21.63 -6.16
C LEU A 75 -7.28 22.46 -5.46
N ARG A 76 -7.54 23.69 -5.94
CA ARG A 76 -8.58 24.58 -5.39
C ARG A 76 -9.97 23.99 -5.60
N GLN A 77 -10.24 23.49 -6.80
CA GLN A 77 -11.51 22.83 -7.11
C GLN A 77 -11.72 21.56 -6.27
N ALA A 78 -10.70 20.72 -6.08
CA ALA A 78 -10.78 19.52 -5.25
C ALA A 78 -11.12 19.85 -3.79
N LYS A 79 -10.45 20.87 -3.21
CA LYS A 79 -10.78 21.38 -1.86
C LYS A 79 -12.21 21.89 -1.77
N ALA A 80 -12.66 22.67 -2.77
CA ALA A 80 -14.03 23.18 -2.81
C ALA A 80 -15.06 22.06 -2.95
N LYS A 81 -14.80 21.04 -3.78
CA LYS A 81 -15.65 19.85 -3.94
C LYS A 81 -15.79 19.10 -2.62
N ALA A 82 -14.68 18.84 -1.91
CA ALA A 82 -14.70 18.18 -0.61
C ALA A 82 -15.51 18.99 0.42
N ARG A 83 -15.27 20.31 0.52
CA ARG A 83 -15.96 21.20 1.46
C ARG A 83 -17.46 21.33 1.17
N LEU A 84 -17.85 21.39 -0.10
CA LEU A 84 -19.23 21.62 -0.51
C LEU A 84 -20.01 20.33 -0.78
N TRP A 85 -19.41 19.15 -0.59
CA TRP A 85 -20.03 17.86 -0.89
C TRP A 85 -21.39 17.71 -0.20
N GLY A 86 -21.45 17.93 1.11
CA GLY A 86 -22.70 17.78 1.88
C GLY A 86 -23.80 18.74 1.43
N LYS A 87 -23.46 20.03 1.18
CA LYS A 87 -24.42 21.02 0.69
C LYS A 87 -24.94 20.69 -0.70
N ARG A 88 -24.06 20.20 -1.59
CA ARG A 88 -24.44 19.77 -2.94
C ARG A 88 -25.27 18.50 -2.92
N ALA A 89 -24.94 17.53 -2.05
CA ALA A 89 -25.73 16.32 -1.86
C ALA A 89 -27.12 16.63 -1.31
N LYS A 90 -27.23 17.52 -0.32
CA LYS A 90 -28.52 18.01 0.21
C LYS A 90 -29.35 18.70 -0.89
N LYS A 91 -28.75 19.65 -1.61
CA LYS A 91 -29.43 20.36 -2.70
C LYS A 91 -29.86 19.41 -3.83
N ALA A 92 -29.06 18.39 -4.14
CA ALA A 92 -29.41 17.38 -5.14
C ALA A 92 -30.58 16.50 -4.68
N LYS A 93 -30.65 16.14 -3.39
CA LYS A 93 -31.81 15.42 -2.83
C LYS A 93 -33.08 16.26 -2.84
N GLU A 94 -33.01 17.51 -2.38
CA GLU A 94 -34.15 18.44 -2.41
C GLU A 94 -34.63 18.70 -3.85
N ALA A 95 -33.70 18.81 -4.81
CA ALA A 95 -34.05 18.93 -6.22
C ALA A 95 -34.72 17.65 -6.77
N ALA A 96 -34.25 16.46 -6.38
CA ALA A 96 -34.88 15.20 -6.77
C ALA A 96 -36.29 15.04 -6.16
N GLU A 97 -36.46 15.31 -4.87
CA GLU A 97 -37.75 15.23 -4.16
C GLU A 97 -38.77 16.25 -4.71
N SER A 98 -38.32 17.46 -5.06
CA SER A 98 -39.19 18.47 -5.69
C SER A 98 -39.55 18.13 -7.15
N MET A 99 -38.67 17.46 -7.89
CA MET A 99 -38.99 16.92 -9.21
C MET A 99 -39.92 15.69 -9.12
N GLU A 100 -39.80 14.87 -8.10
CA GLU A 100 -40.67 13.71 -7.85
C GLU A 100 -42.07 14.15 -7.37
N ALA A 101 -42.16 15.21 -6.56
CA ALA A 101 -43.42 15.84 -6.18
C ALA A 101 -44.15 16.57 -7.34
N GLN A 102 -43.41 16.96 -8.38
CA GLN A 102 -43.96 17.55 -9.61
C GLN A 102 -44.28 16.52 -10.71
N ALA A 103 -43.86 15.26 -10.56
CA ALA A 103 -44.35 14.19 -11.43
C ALA A 103 -45.83 13.91 -11.08
N PRO A 104 -46.77 13.91 -12.04
CA PRO A 104 -48.17 13.72 -11.75
C PRO A 104 -48.39 12.34 -11.12
N LYS A 105 -49.09 12.29 -9.97
CA LYS A 105 -49.64 11.04 -9.43
C LYS A 105 -50.42 10.36 -10.55
N LYS A 106 -49.88 9.28 -11.10
CA LYS A 106 -50.64 8.43 -12.03
C LYS A 106 -51.90 7.96 -11.30
N ALA A 107 -53.04 8.36 -11.84
CA ALA A 107 -54.37 7.90 -11.45
C ALA A 107 -54.49 6.38 -11.68
#